data_AF-K1U5D3-F1
#
_entry.id   AF-K1U5D3-F1
#
_cell.length_a   1.000
_cell.length_b   1.000
_cell.length_c   1.000
_cell.angle_alpha   90.00
_cell.angle_beta   90.00
_cell.angle_gamma   90.00
#
_symmetry.space_group_name_H-M   'P 1'
#
loop_
_entity.id
_entity.type
_entity.pdbx_description
1 polymer ?
#
loop_
_entity_poly.entity_id
_entity_poly.type
_entity_poly.pdbx_seq_one_letter_code
_entity_poly.pdbx_strand_id
1 'polypeptide(L)'
;TAVNSGYTVRRLTPTECARLQGFPDWWCSGLDTPEPTGEDIAFWTEVWETHRRLCNSSVKPKTERQIVKWLRNPHSDAAEYKMWGNGVALPCVWFVLSGIVFSTQLSPA
;
A
#
# COMPACT_ATOMS: atom_id res chain seq x y z
N THR A 1 7.44 30.13 20.32
CA THR A 1 8.14 28.93 19.81
C THR A 1 9.26 29.39 18.89
N ALA A 2 10.51 29.17 19.27
CA ALA A 2 11.65 29.57 18.44
C ALA A 2 11.70 28.66 17.20
N VAL A 3 11.37 29.19 16.04
CA VAL A 3 11.63 28.50 14.75
C VAL A 3 13.10 28.77 14.43
N ASN A 4 13.94 27.73 14.45
CA ASN A 4 15.36 27.85 14.13
C ASN A 4 15.50 28.29 12.66
N SER A 5 16.15 29.43 12.41
CA SER A 5 16.26 30.01 11.07
C SER A 5 17.07 29.07 10.16
N GLY A 6 16.41 28.50 9.15
CA GLY A 6 17.03 27.56 8.20
C GLY A 6 16.37 26.17 8.15
N TYR A 7 15.45 25.86 9.07
CA TYR A 7 14.71 24.60 9.05
C TYR A 7 13.27 24.80 8.55
N THR A 8 12.81 23.89 7.68
CA THR A 8 11.42 23.82 7.22
C THR A 8 10.76 22.56 7.75
N VAL A 9 9.59 22.72 8.39
CA VAL A 9 8.76 21.60 8.82
C VAL A 9 7.97 21.07 7.62
N ARG A 10 8.09 19.77 7.35
CA ARG A 10 7.29 19.05 6.35
C ARG A 10 6.87 17.67 6.86
N ARG A 11 5.87 17.07 6.21
CA ARG A 11 5.53 15.67 6.41
C ARG A 11 6.61 14.76 5.82
N LEU A 12 6.73 13.55 6.36
CA LEU A 12 7.43 12.47 5.67
C LEU A 12 6.69 12.15 4.38
N THR A 13 7.45 11.89 3.31
CA THR A 13 6.96 11.37 2.04
C THR A 13 6.57 9.89 2.18
N PRO A 14 5.77 9.33 1.25
CA PRO A 14 5.45 7.90 1.29
C PRO A 14 6.68 7.00 1.26
N THR A 15 7.70 7.34 0.46
CA THR A 15 8.99 6.62 0.42
C THR A 15 9.71 6.66 1.77
N GLU A 16 9.70 7.80 2.46
CA GLU A 16 10.27 7.89 3.81
C GLU A 16 9.49 7.06 4.83
N CYS A 17 8.15 7.02 4.72
CA CYS A 17 7.32 6.13 5.54
C CYS A 17 7.64 4.65 5.30
N ALA A 18 7.80 4.24 4.04
CA ALA A 18 8.19 2.87 3.67
C ALA A 18 9.54 2.47 4.30
N ARG A 19 10.56 3.33 4.11
CA ARG A 19 11.91 3.13 4.68
C ARG A 19 11.88 3.06 6.20
N LEU A 20 11.11 3.92 6.86
CA LEU A 20 10.95 3.92 8.31
C LEU A 20 10.37 2.60 8.82
N GLN A 21 9.47 1.98 8.05
CA GLN A 21 8.90 0.67 8.37
C GLN A 21 9.79 -0.51 7.93
N GLY A 22 10.93 -0.24 7.29
CA GLY A 22 11.91 -1.22 6.85
C GLY A 22 11.63 -1.83 5.48
N PHE A 23 10.70 -1.29 4.71
CA PHE A 23 10.45 -1.73 3.33
C PHE A 23 11.48 -1.15 2.35
N PRO A 24 11.89 -1.91 1.33
CA PRO A 24 12.77 -1.40 0.28
C PRO A 24 12.03 -0.39 -0.63
N ASP A 25 12.77 0.51 -1.26
CA ASP A 25 12.20 1.57 -2.12
C ASP A 25 11.35 1.04 -3.28
N TRP A 26 11.70 -0.13 -3.81
CA TRP A 26 11.00 -0.77 -4.92
C TRP A 26 9.78 -1.60 -4.48
N TRP A 27 9.44 -1.65 -3.19
CA TRP A 27 8.37 -2.51 -2.67
C TRP A 27 7.03 -2.33 -3.38
N CYS A 28 6.71 -1.09 -3.76
CA CYS A 28 5.47 -0.76 -4.47
C CYS A 28 5.69 -0.57 -5.98
N SER A 29 6.87 -0.90 -6.53
CA SER A 29 7.09 -0.81 -7.97
C SER A 29 6.31 -1.88 -8.73
N GLY A 30 5.87 -1.57 -9.95
CA GLY A 30 5.19 -2.53 -10.83
C GLY A 30 3.76 -2.88 -10.42
N LEU A 31 3.08 -2.00 -9.68
CA LEU A 31 1.65 -2.15 -9.37
C LEU A 31 0.75 -1.73 -10.54
N ASP A 32 1.30 -1.02 -11.51
CA ASP A 32 0.60 -0.53 -12.69
C ASP A 32 0.32 -1.63 -13.72
N THR A 33 -0.73 -1.41 -14.51
CA THR A 33 -1.09 -2.18 -15.69
C THR A 33 -1.17 -1.18 -16.86
N PRO A 34 -0.06 -0.96 -17.61
CA PRO A 34 -0.01 0.07 -18.65
C PRO A 34 -1.05 -0.11 -19.76
N GLU A 35 -1.33 -1.37 -20.11
CA GLU A 35 -2.31 -1.76 -21.12
C GLU A 35 -3.38 -2.68 -20.50
N PRO A 36 -4.36 -2.13 -19.74
CA PRO A 36 -5.40 -2.94 -19.12
C PRO A 36 -6.25 -3.66 -20.17
N THR A 37 -6.43 -4.96 -19.99
CA THR A 37 -7.35 -5.77 -20.79
C THR A 37 -8.79 -5.60 -20.32
N GLY A 38 -9.75 -6.07 -21.14
CA GLY A 38 -11.15 -6.13 -20.71
C GLY A 38 -11.36 -6.99 -19.46
N GLU A 39 -10.56 -8.04 -19.29
CA GLU A 39 -10.59 -8.92 -18.12
C GLU A 39 -10.08 -8.19 -16.86
N ASP A 40 -8.97 -7.45 -16.96
CA ASP A 40 -8.45 -6.63 -15.85
C ASP A 40 -9.49 -5.61 -15.37
N ILE A 41 -10.13 -4.94 -16.33
CA ILE A 41 -11.16 -3.94 -16.07
C ILE A 41 -12.38 -4.59 -15.39
N ALA A 42 -12.83 -5.75 -15.87
CA ALA A 42 -13.96 -6.47 -15.30
C ALA A 42 -13.67 -6.92 -13.87
N PHE A 43 -12.50 -7.52 -13.63
CA PHE A 43 -12.04 -7.94 -12.30
C PHE A 43 -12.04 -6.76 -11.33
N TRP A 44 -11.38 -5.65 -11.68
CA TRP A 44 -11.29 -4.50 -10.79
C TRP A 44 -12.63 -3.79 -10.61
N THR A 45 -13.53 -3.83 -11.60
CA THR A 45 -14.90 -3.33 -11.45
C THR A 45 -15.63 -4.06 -10.33
N GLU A 46 -15.54 -5.39 -10.29
CA GLU A 46 -16.16 -6.20 -9.24
C GLU A 46 -15.53 -5.97 -7.86
N VAL A 47 -14.19 -5.89 -7.79
CA VAL A 47 -13.47 -5.58 -6.54
C VAL A 47 -13.91 -4.22 -5.97
N TRP A 48 -13.95 -3.18 -6.80
CA TRP A 48 -14.38 -1.85 -6.35
C TRP A 48 -15.85 -1.82 -5.95
N GLU A 49 -16.72 -2.53 -6.65
CA GLU A 49 -18.15 -2.62 -6.31
C GLU A 49 -18.36 -3.37 -4.99
N THR A 50 -17.61 -4.45 -4.75
CA THR A 50 -17.63 -5.20 -3.49
C THR A 50 -17.18 -4.32 -2.32
N HIS A 51 -16.03 -3.65 -2.46
CA HIS A 51 -15.55 -2.70 -1.46
C HIS A 51 -16.56 -1.57 -1.20
N ARG A 52 -17.17 -1.02 -2.25
CA ARG A 52 -18.20 0.03 -2.12
C ARG A 52 -19.39 -0.46 -1.31
N ARG A 53 -19.93 -1.63 -1.59
CA ARG A 53 -21.07 -2.21 -0.85
C ARG A 53 -20.77 -2.42 0.63
N LEU A 54 -19.56 -2.88 0.95
CA LEU A 54 -19.15 -3.18 2.33
C LEU A 54 -18.75 -1.93 3.12
N CYS A 55 -18.00 -1.00 2.52
CA CYS A 55 -17.42 0.13 3.23
C CYS A 55 -18.28 1.40 3.17
N ASN A 56 -18.89 1.70 2.02
CA ASN A 56 -19.75 2.88 1.86
C ASN A 56 -20.66 2.78 0.62
N SER A 57 -21.83 2.20 0.80
CA SER A 57 -22.80 1.94 -0.27
C SER A 57 -23.43 3.21 -0.89
N SER A 58 -23.29 4.36 -0.23
CA SER A 58 -23.81 5.64 -0.71
C SER A 58 -22.98 6.30 -1.82
N VAL A 59 -21.69 5.92 -1.93
CA VAL A 59 -20.78 6.45 -2.96
C VAL A 59 -21.15 5.84 -4.31
N LYS A 60 -21.02 6.61 -5.39
CA LYS A 60 -21.26 6.10 -6.75
C LYS A 60 -20.21 5.05 -7.16
N PRO A 61 -20.59 4.02 -7.94
CA PRO A 61 -19.63 3.10 -8.53
C PRO A 61 -18.56 3.83 -9.36
N LYS A 62 -17.34 3.28 -9.41
CA LYS A 62 -16.31 3.79 -10.31
C LYS A 62 -16.71 3.48 -11.75
N THR A 63 -16.49 4.46 -12.63
CA THR A 63 -16.63 4.26 -14.07
C THR A 63 -15.43 3.49 -14.62
N GLU A 64 -15.62 2.77 -15.72
CA GLU A 64 -14.55 2.07 -16.43
C GLU A 64 -13.34 2.98 -16.72
N ARG A 65 -13.58 4.21 -17.18
CA ARG A 65 -12.51 5.20 -17.43
C ARG A 65 -11.69 5.51 -16.17
N GLN A 66 -12.32 5.59 -15.01
CA GLN A 66 -11.62 5.81 -13.73
C GLN A 66 -10.80 4.58 -13.34
N ILE A 67 -11.30 3.37 -13.61
CA ILE A 67 -10.60 2.11 -13.34
C ILE A 67 -9.38 2.00 -14.26
N VAL A 68 -9.54 2.21 -15.57
CA VAL A 68 -8.42 2.22 -16.53
C VAL A 68 -7.35 3.24 -16.15
N LYS A 69 -7.77 4.45 -15.76
CA LYS A 69 -6.83 5.49 -15.30
C LYS A 69 -6.06 5.04 -14.05
N TRP A 70 -6.76 4.44 -13.09
CA TRP A 70 -6.15 3.95 -11.86
C TRP A 70 -5.21 2.77 -12.12
N LEU A 71 -5.57 1.83 -13.00
CA LEU A 71 -4.72 0.69 -13.37
C LEU A 71 -3.41 1.15 -14.00
N ARG A 72 -3.46 2.14 -14.89
CA ARG A 72 -2.24 2.68 -15.53
C ARG A 72 -1.31 3.43 -14.58
N ASN A 73 -1.85 3.98 -13.49
CA ASN A 73 -1.05 4.68 -12.50
C ASN A 73 -1.77 4.61 -11.12
N PRO A 74 -1.56 3.52 -10.38
CA PRO A 74 -2.27 3.28 -9.12
C PRO A 74 -1.68 4.10 -7.96
N HIS A 75 -0.58 4.81 -8.19
CA HIS A 75 0.14 5.57 -7.18
C HIS A 75 -0.55 6.88 -6.83
N SER A 76 -0.76 7.08 -5.53
CA SER A 76 -1.10 8.38 -4.98
C SER A 76 -0.60 8.45 -3.54
N ASP A 77 -0.09 9.62 -3.14
CA ASP A 77 0.35 9.88 -1.77
C ASP A 77 -0.69 9.44 -0.73
N ALA A 78 -1.97 9.75 -0.95
CA ALA A 78 -3.03 9.38 -0.02
C ALA A 78 -3.20 7.85 0.12
N ALA A 79 -3.12 7.11 -0.99
CA ALA A 79 -3.20 5.65 -0.95
C ALA A 79 -1.99 5.04 -0.25
N GLU A 80 -0.79 5.53 -0.55
CA GLU A 80 0.44 5.02 0.05
C GLU A 80 0.55 5.37 1.53
N TYR A 81 0.22 6.60 1.95
CA TYR A 81 0.13 6.93 3.37
C TYR A 81 -0.88 6.07 4.10
N LYS A 82 -2.04 5.77 3.50
CA LYS A 82 -3.02 4.87 4.10
C LYS A 82 -2.47 3.44 4.22
N MET A 83 -1.80 2.95 3.18
CA MET A 83 -1.19 1.63 3.16
C MET A 83 -0.11 1.51 4.24
N TRP A 84 0.85 2.45 4.29
CA TRP A 84 1.89 2.47 5.33
C TRP A 84 1.31 2.71 6.73
N GLY A 85 0.31 3.58 6.87
CA GLY A 85 -0.34 3.85 8.16
C GLY A 85 -1.08 2.64 8.75
N ASN A 86 -1.51 1.69 7.92
CA ASN A 86 -2.10 0.41 8.35
C ASN A 86 -1.11 -0.77 8.22
N GLY A 87 0.14 -0.48 7.86
CA GLY A 87 1.18 -1.46 7.62
C GLY A 87 1.81 -1.98 8.91
N VAL A 88 2.92 -2.69 8.75
CA VAL A 88 3.69 -3.31 9.83
C VAL A 88 5.13 -2.85 9.76
N ALA A 89 5.85 -2.88 10.88
CA ALA A 89 7.30 -2.77 10.84
C ALA A 89 7.88 -4.10 10.33
N LEU A 90 8.38 -4.11 9.09
CA LEU A 90 8.88 -5.31 8.42
C LEU A 90 9.97 -6.04 9.24
N PRO A 91 10.93 -5.36 9.92
CA PRO A 91 11.93 -6.04 10.75
C PRO A 91 11.30 -6.84 11.90
N CYS A 92 10.23 -6.32 12.51
CA CYS A 92 9.54 -7.01 13.59
C CYS A 92 8.81 -8.27 13.08
N VAL A 93 8.15 -8.16 11.93
CA VAL A 93 7.50 -9.32 11.29
C VAL A 93 8.53 -10.39 10.94
N TRP A 94 9.64 -9.99 10.33
CA TRP A 94 10.73 -10.91 9.99
C TRP A 94 11.26 -11.65 11.23
N PHE A 95 11.51 -10.94 12.32
CA PHE A 95 11.99 -11.52 13.57
C PHE A 95 11.02 -12.57 14.12
N VAL A 96 9.72 -12.23 14.23
CA VAL A 96 8.70 -13.13 14.76
C VAL A 96 8.53 -14.37 13.90
N LEU A 97 8.41 -14.20 12.57
CA LEU A 97 8.23 -15.32 11.65
C LEU A 97 9.46 -16.24 11.63
N SER A 98 10.67 -15.66 11.68
CA SER A 98 11.91 -16.45 11.80
C SER A 98 11.94 -17.27 13.08
N GLY A 99 11.47 -16.70 14.20
CA GLY A 99 11.34 -17.41 15.47
C GLY A 99 10.36 -18.58 15.39
N ILE A 100 9.20 -18.39 14.74
CA ILE A 100 8.21 -19.47 14.53
C ILE A 100 8.82 -20.62 13.73
N VAL A 101 9.50 -20.31 12.62
CA VAL A 101 10.18 -21.33 11.79
C VAL A 101 11.24 -22.06 12.60
N PHE A 102 12.06 -21.32 13.35
CA PHE A 102 13.08 -21.91 14.21
C PHE A 102 12.46 -22.91 15.20
N SER A 103 11.43 -22.50 15.93
CA SER A 103 10.79 -23.34 16.96
C SER A 103 10.04 -24.55 16.39
N THR A 104 9.50 -24.47 15.17
CA THR A 104 8.65 -25.53 14.61
C THR A 104 9.38 -26.49 13.66
N GLN A 105 10.52 -26.07 13.09
CA GLN A 105 11.20 -26.82 12.03
C GLN A 105 12.68 -27.06 12.31
N LEU A 106 13.35 -26.21 13.10
CA LEU A 106 14.81 -26.24 13.24
C LEU A 106 15.28 -26.60 14.65
N SER A 107 14.46 -26.40 15.68
CA SER A 107 14.74 -26.88 17.03
C SER A 107 14.56 -28.40 17.11
N PRO A 108 15.61 -29.18 17.48
CA PRO A 108 15.41 -30.55 17.90
C PRO A 108 14.62 -30.57 19.20
N ALA A 109 13.76 -31.58 19.37
CA ALA A 109 13.04 -31.83 20.62
C ALA A 109 14.00 -32.06 21.81
#